data_AF-A0A1Q3DFV0-F1
#
_entry.id   AF-A0A1Q3DFV0-F1
#
_cell.length_a   1.000
_cell.length_b   1.000
_cell.length_c   1.000
_cell.angle_alpha   90.00
_cell.angle_beta   90.00
_cell.angle_gamma   90.00
#
_symmetry.space_group_name_H-M   'P 1'
#
loop_
_entity.id
_entity.type
_entity.pdbx_description
1 polymer ?
#
loop_
_entity_poly.entity_id
_entity_poly.type
_entity_poly.pdbx_seq_one_letter_code
_entity_poly.pdbx_strand_id
1 'polypeptide(L)'
;IKNKIITNLCSDFSDAFWRQKRHMVSLPYEKKLLNKKLIRHSKSSWSCVAFYANKQSEIEKDTPRLVINYKPLNTALQWIRYLIPNKKDLLKSLTEAIFF
;
A
#
# COMPACT_ATOMS: atom_id res chain seq x y z
N ILE A 1 -8.14 20.59 14.24
CA ILE A 1 -8.80 20.08 13.00
C ILE A 1 -8.16 18.78 12.51
N LYS A 2 -6.83 18.71 12.31
CA LYS A 2 -6.11 17.49 11.85
C LYS A 2 -6.41 16.23 12.69
N ASN A 3 -6.35 16.30 14.01
CA ASN A 3 -6.62 15.16 14.89
C ASN A 3 -8.08 14.68 14.84
N LYS A 4 -9.03 15.58 14.55
CA LYS A 4 -10.47 15.28 14.47
C LYS A 4 -10.83 14.52 13.18
N ILE A 5 -10.11 14.80 12.08
CA ILE A 5 -10.26 14.08 10.81
C ILE A 5 -9.65 12.68 10.91
N ILE A 6 -8.49 12.56 11.56
CA ILE A 6 -7.84 11.26 11.81
C ILE A 6 -8.74 10.36 12.68
N THR A 7 -9.33 10.89 13.75
CA THR A 7 -10.22 10.12 14.64
C THR A 7 -11.52 9.67 13.96
N ASN A 8 -12.11 10.49 13.08
CA ASN A 8 -13.34 10.12 12.38
C ASN A 8 -13.11 9.06 11.28
N LEU A 9 -11.97 9.12 10.56
CA LEU A 9 -11.60 8.03 9.64
C LEU A 9 -11.24 6.73 10.37
N CYS A 10 -10.76 6.82 11.62
CA CYS A 10 -10.48 5.69 12.49
C CYS A 10 -11.75 5.02 13.08
N SER A 11 -12.85 5.75 13.27
CA SER A 11 -14.07 5.22 13.92
C SER A 11 -15.00 4.47 12.98
N ASP A 12 -15.04 4.84 11.69
CA ASP A 12 -16.01 4.32 10.72
C ASP A 12 -15.65 2.91 10.19
N PHE A 13 -14.47 2.39 10.54
CA PHE A 13 -13.96 1.08 10.09
C PHE A 13 -13.52 0.17 11.25
N SER A 14 -14.16 0.30 12.41
CA SER A 14 -13.69 -0.37 13.63
C SER A 14 -13.79 -1.91 13.57
N ASP A 15 -12.65 -2.56 13.83
CA ASP A 15 -12.38 -3.86 14.45
C ASP A 15 -13.04 -5.17 13.95
N ALA A 16 -14.15 -5.13 13.21
CA ALA A 16 -14.79 -6.34 12.67
C ALA A 16 -13.95 -7.00 11.55
N PHE A 17 -13.15 -6.21 10.84
CA PHE A 17 -12.41 -6.65 9.66
C PHE A 17 -11.34 -7.73 9.96
N TRP A 18 -10.57 -7.55 11.05
CA TRP A 18 -9.50 -8.50 11.42
C TRP A 18 -10.03 -9.76 12.10
N ARG A 19 -11.17 -9.68 12.79
CA ARG A 19 -11.80 -10.86 13.42
C ARG A 19 -12.40 -11.81 12.39
N GLN A 20 -13.01 -11.28 11.32
CA GLN A 20 -13.69 -12.10 10.32
C GLN A 20 -12.73 -12.76 9.30
N LYS A 21 -11.55 -12.19 9.08
CA LYS A 21 -10.56 -12.69 8.09
C LYS A 21 -9.52 -13.68 8.63
N ARG A 22 -9.42 -13.91 9.94
CA ARG A 22 -8.55 -14.97 10.52
C ARG A 22 -8.88 -16.38 9.98
N HIS A 23 -10.09 -16.58 9.46
CA HIS A 23 -10.53 -17.85 8.90
C HIS A 23 -10.28 -18.03 7.39
N MET A 24 -9.87 -17.00 6.64
CA MET A 24 -10.04 -17.03 5.19
C MET A 24 -8.75 -17.00 4.36
N VAL A 25 -7.62 -16.54 4.91
CA VAL A 25 -6.33 -16.57 4.23
C VAL A 25 -5.21 -16.59 5.27
N SER A 26 -4.53 -17.72 5.45
CA SER A 26 -3.19 -17.68 6.05
C SER A 26 -2.31 -16.92 5.07
N LEU A 27 -1.72 -15.80 5.46
CA LEU A 27 -0.75 -15.08 4.64
C LEU A 27 0.58 -15.85 4.70
N PRO A 28 0.95 -16.71 3.72
CA PRO A 28 2.26 -17.38 3.73
C PRO A 28 3.42 -16.40 3.83
N TYR A 29 3.20 -15.14 3.41
CA TYR A 29 4.18 -14.07 3.44
C TYR A 29 4.30 -13.33 4.78
N GLU A 30 3.32 -13.41 5.68
CA GLU A 30 3.34 -12.61 6.92
C GLU A 30 4.59 -12.92 7.76
N LYS A 31 4.87 -14.20 8.00
CA LYS A 31 6.07 -14.64 8.73
C LYS A 31 7.35 -14.15 8.06
N LYS A 32 7.44 -14.26 6.73
CA LYS A 32 8.61 -13.82 5.95
C LYS A 32 8.82 -12.31 6.05
N LEU A 33 7.75 -11.52 6.00
CA LEU A 33 7.81 -10.05 6.09
C LEU A 33 8.13 -9.58 7.52
N LEU A 34 7.58 -10.25 8.55
CA LEU A 34 7.91 -10.01 9.96
C LEU A 34 9.37 -10.35 10.26
N ASN A 35 9.86 -11.49 9.77
CA ASN A 35 11.27 -11.89 9.94
C ASN A 35 12.23 -10.90 9.29
N LYS A 36 11.86 -10.34 8.13
CA LYS A 36 12.62 -9.27 7.46
C LYS A 36 12.45 -7.90 8.09
N LYS A 37 11.63 -7.76 9.14
CA LYS A 37 11.29 -6.49 9.82
C LYS A 37 10.72 -5.41 8.87
N LEU A 38 10.09 -5.84 7.77
CA LEU A 38 9.42 -4.93 6.81
C LEU A 38 8.03 -4.51 7.29
N ILE A 39 7.40 -5.36 8.10
CA ILE A 39 6.11 -5.09 8.75
C ILE A 39 6.21 -5.35 10.25
N ARG A 40 5.28 -4.77 11.01
CA ARG A 40 5.10 -5.04 12.44
C ARG A 40 3.61 -5.10 12.76
N HIS A 41 3.25 -5.83 13.81
CA HIS A 41 1.90 -5.76 14.34
C HIS A 41 1.56 -4.33 14.76
N SER A 42 0.38 -3.86 14.37
CA SER A 42 -0.12 -2.52 14.64
C SER A 42 -1.48 -2.60 15.30
N LYS A 43 -1.77 -1.66 16.20
CA LYS A 43 -3.09 -1.46 16.82
C LYS A 43 -3.82 -0.23 16.26
N SER A 44 -3.39 0.23 15.09
CA SER A 44 -4.01 1.36 14.39
C SER A 44 -5.47 1.04 14.05
N SER A 45 -6.37 1.98 14.33
CA SER A 45 -7.76 1.91 13.88
C SER A 45 -7.89 2.07 12.35
N TRP A 46 -6.84 2.54 11.68
CA TRP A 46 -6.73 2.52 10.22
C TRP A 46 -6.20 1.19 9.70
N SER A 47 -6.87 0.65 8.69
CA SER A 47 -6.41 -0.49 7.90
C SER A 47 -6.78 -0.34 6.42
N CYS A 48 -6.14 -1.12 5.56
CA CYS A 48 -6.46 -1.20 4.14
C CYS A 48 -6.69 -2.66 3.77
N VAL A 49 -7.57 -2.89 2.78
CA VAL A 49 -7.83 -4.23 2.27
C VAL A 49 -6.61 -4.75 1.52
N ALA A 50 -6.19 -5.97 1.84
CA ALA A 50 -5.12 -6.68 1.12
C ALA A 50 -5.65 -7.96 0.47
N PHE A 51 -5.14 -8.28 -0.71
CA PHE A 51 -5.50 -9.49 -1.46
C PHE A 51 -4.30 -9.99 -2.28
N TYR A 52 -4.31 -11.27 -2.64
CA TYR A 52 -3.30 -11.81 -3.55
C TYR A 52 -3.70 -11.53 -4.99
N ALA A 53 -2.78 -10.95 -5.77
CA ALA A 53 -2.94 -10.92 -7.21
C ALA A 53 -2.76 -12.34 -7.75
N ASN A 54 -3.67 -12.76 -8.62
CA ASN A 54 -3.65 -14.08 -9.25
C ASN A 54 -3.68 -13.89 -10.77
N LYS A 55 -2.59 -13.36 -11.32
CA LYS A 55 -2.41 -13.19 -12.77
C LYS A 55 -1.65 -14.39 -13.32
N GLN A 56 -1.83 -14.70 -14.61
CA GLN A 56 -1.19 -15.84 -15.27
C GLN A 56 0.33 -15.92 -15.02
N SER A 57 1.03 -14.79 -15.09
CA SER A 57 2.47 -14.71 -14.82
C SER A 57 2.89 -14.91 -13.35
N GLU A 58 1.96 -14.79 -12.40
CA GLU A 58 2.19 -15.09 -10.98
C GLU A 58 1.92 -16.57 -10.67
N ILE A 59 0.97 -17.17 -11.39
CA ILE A 59 0.68 -18.61 -11.39
C ILE A 59 1.89 -19.37 -11.95
N GLU A 60 2.44 -18.93 -13.09
CA GLU A 60 3.64 -19.51 -13.70
C GLU A 60 4.87 -19.46 -12.80
N LYS A 61 4.95 -18.45 -11.91
CA LYS A 61 6.05 -18.28 -10.96
C LYS A 61 5.78 -18.93 -9.60
N ASP A 62 4.60 -19.53 -9.40
CA ASP A 62 4.10 -20.06 -8.13
C ASP A 62 4.30 -19.10 -6.93
N THR A 63 4.28 -17.79 -7.22
CA THR A 63 4.67 -16.75 -6.26
C THR A 63 3.63 -15.63 -6.30
N PRO A 64 2.48 -15.79 -5.60
CA PRO A 64 1.42 -14.80 -5.61
C PRO A 64 1.88 -13.52 -4.90
N ARG A 65 1.60 -12.36 -5.50
CA ARG A 65 1.96 -11.06 -4.93
C ARG A 65 0.86 -10.56 -4.00
N LEU A 66 1.24 -10.15 -2.80
CA LEU A 66 0.35 -9.45 -1.88
C LEU A 66 0.16 -8.01 -2.36
N VAL A 67 -1.08 -7.63 -2.66
CA VAL A 67 -1.46 -6.27 -3.08
C VAL A 67 -2.31 -5.64 -1.98
N ILE A 68 -1.95 -4.41 -1.59
CA ILE A 68 -2.69 -3.61 -0.61
C ILE A 68 -3.39 -2.47 -1.33
N ASN A 69 -4.71 -2.35 -1.14
CA ASN A 69 -5.52 -1.31 -1.76
C ASN A 69 -5.43 0.01 -0.97
N TYR A 70 -4.54 0.90 -1.41
CA TYR A 70 -4.35 2.23 -0.81
C TYR A 70 -5.27 3.32 -1.38
N LYS A 71 -6.25 3.01 -2.25
CA LYS A 71 -7.16 4.02 -2.82
C LYS A 71 -7.76 4.99 -1.78
N PRO A 72 -8.40 4.52 -0.67
CA PRO A 72 -8.97 5.43 0.32
C PRO A 72 -7.92 6.31 1.01
N LEU A 73 -6.73 5.75 1.27
CA LEU A 73 -5.61 6.48 1.86
C LEU A 73 -5.08 7.56 0.91
N ASN A 74 -4.93 7.23 -0.38
CA ASN A 74 -4.42 8.14 -1.39
C ASN A 74 -5.33 9.35 -1.61
N THR A 75 -6.64 9.19 -1.45
CA THR A 75 -7.61 10.30 -1.48
C THR A 75 -7.38 11.25 -0.30
N ALA A 76 -7.18 10.71 0.91
CA ALA A 76 -6.92 11.52 2.10
C ALA A 76 -5.54 12.24 2.07
N LEU A 77 -4.55 11.66 1.39
CA LEU A 77 -3.18 12.18 1.31
C LEU A 77 -2.90 12.99 0.03
N GLN A 78 -3.93 13.44 -0.69
CA GLN A 78 -3.77 14.17 -1.97
C GLN A 78 -2.86 15.41 -1.86
N TRP A 79 -2.81 16.04 -0.69
CA TRP A 79 -2.07 17.27 -0.44
C TRP A 79 -0.54 17.10 -0.26
N ILE A 80 -0.04 15.87 -0.07
CA ILE A 80 1.39 15.59 0.15
C ILE A 80 2.11 15.24 -1.17
N ARG A 81 1.43 15.38 -2.31
CA ARG A 81 2.01 15.00 -3.61
C ARG A 81 3.17 15.94 -3.96
N TYR A 82 4.34 15.35 -4.16
CA TYR A 82 5.48 16.04 -4.75
C TYR A 82 5.20 16.33 -6.23
N LEU A 83 5.62 17.49 -6.71
CA LEU A 83 5.51 17.86 -8.13
C LEU A 83 6.46 16.97 -8.94
N ILE A 84 5.90 16.01 -9.67
CA ILE A 84 6.68 15.19 -10.58
C ILE A 84 6.92 16.00 -11.86
N PRO A 85 8.17 16.21 -12.28
CA PRO A 85 8.48 16.94 -13.51
C PRO A 85 7.84 16.26 -14.74
N ASN A 86 7.47 17.06 -15.74
CA ASN A 86 6.84 16.55 -16.94
C ASN A 86 7.80 15.63 -17.70
N LYS A 87 7.27 14.59 -18.34
CA LYS A 87 8.03 13.74 -19.26
C LYS A 87 8.83 14.55 -20.29
N LYS A 88 8.26 15.63 -20.84
CA LYS A 88 8.96 16.47 -21.82
C LYS A 88 10.17 17.19 -21.20
N ASP A 89 9.99 17.73 -20.00
CA ASP A 89 11.05 18.43 -19.28
C ASP A 89 12.19 17.46 -18.91
N LEU A 90 11.82 16.24 -18.50
CA LEU A 90 12.79 15.16 -18.25
C LEU A 90 13.56 14.80 -19.52
N LEU A 91 12.88 14.61 -20.65
CA LEU A 91 13.53 14.29 -21.93
C LEU A 91 14.45 15.40 -22.42
N LYS A 92 14.05 16.66 -22.24
CA LYS A 92 14.90 17.82 -22.54
C LYS A 92 16.17 17.80 -21.69
N SER A 93 16.02 17.60 -20.38
CA SER A 93 17.16 17.55 -19.46
C SER A 93 18.11 16.39 -19.78
N LEU A 94 17.56 15.26 -20.26
CA LEU A 94 18.37 14.15 -20.75
C LEU A 94 19.14 14.57 -22.01
N THR A 95 18.49 15.12 -23.03
CA THR A 95 19.17 15.51 -24.27
C THR A 95 20.28 16.56 -24.08
N GLU A 96 20.20 17.37 -23.02
CA GLU A 96 21.20 18.37 -22.66
C GLU A 96 22.32 17.81 -21.76
N ALA A 97 22.18 16.57 -21.27
CA ALA A 97 23.15 15.93 -20.40
C ALA A 97 24.38 15.48 -21.18
N ILE A 98 25.56 15.77 -20.62
CA ILE A 98 26.86 15.43 -21.22
C ILE A 98 27.25 13.97 -20.88
N PHE A 99 26.77 13.46 -19.75
CA PHE A 99 26.97 12.08 -19.29
C PHE A 99 25.68 11.55 -18.64
N PHE A 100 25.46 10.25 -18.76
CA PHE A 100 24.30 9.53 -18.21
C PHE A 100 24.74 8.36 -17.33
#